data_AF-A0A1B6ERX0-F1
#
_entry.id   AF-A0A1B6ERX0-F1
#
_cell.length_a   1.000
_cell.length_b   1.000
_cell.length_c   1.000
_cell.angle_alpha   90.00
_cell.angle_beta   90.00
_cell.angle_gamma   90.00
#
_symmetry.space_group_name_H-M   'P 1'
#
loop_
_entity.id
_entity.type
_entity.pdbx_description
1 polymer ?
#
loop_
_entity_poly.entity_id
_entity_poly.type
_entity_poly.pdbx_seq_one_letter_code
_entity_poly.pdbx_strand_id
1 'polypeptide(L)'
;DAGNIISYRIASGNEDGCFSLDVTSGTLSVACDLSDVGNSERHINVTAYDGTHFADFARVHIKLINSDRPRDFLVNGESASFDCKDLGVAKRLTEVLALADKNNGPKSREEDEVTLPNRYGTNSHAPQLISMPNEIQINESVP
;
A
#
# COMPACT_ATOMS: atom_id res chain seq x y z
N ASP A 1 33.08 -10.05 -7.13
CA ASP A 1 32.91 -10.30 -5.69
C ASP A 1 31.43 -10.42 -5.34
N ALA A 2 30.85 -11.60 -5.56
CA ALA A 2 29.45 -11.89 -5.25
C ALA A 2 29.38 -13.29 -4.65
N GLY A 3 29.22 -13.39 -3.32
CA GLY A 3 29.13 -14.69 -2.65
C GLY A 3 29.35 -14.73 -1.14
N ASN A 4 29.91 -13.68 -0.52
CA ASN A 4 30.09 -13.69 0.94
C ASN A 4 28.82 -13.17 1.62
N ILE A 5 28.08 -14.10 2.23
CA ILE A 5 26.97 -13.78 3.13
C ILE A 5 27.59 -13.36 4.47
N ILE A 6 27.38 -12.10 4.84
CA ILE A 6 27.84 -11.56 6.10
C ILE A 6 26.68 -11.60 7.10
N SER A 7 26.95 -12.06 8.30
CA SER A 7 25.99 -12.13 9.41
C SER A 7 26.40 -11.18 10.52
N TYR A 8 25.47 -10.36 10.99
CA TYR A 8 25.71 -9.36 12.02
C TYR A 8 25.18 -9.83 13.38
N ARG A 9 25.90 -9.50 14.46
CA ARG A 9 25.45 -9.76 15.84
C ARG A 9 25.91 -8.69 16.81
N ILE A 10 25.11 -8.47 17.85
CA ILE A 10 25.50 -7.65 19.01
C ILE A 10 26.42 -8.50 19.90
N ALA A 11 27.63 -8.01 20.16
CA ALA A 11 28.63 -8.67 20.99
C ALA A 11 28.50 -8.29 22.47
N SER A 12 28.21 -7.02 22.78
CA SER A 12 28.04 -6.53 24.16
C SER A 12 27.34 -5.16 24.22
N GLY A 13 26.93 -4.71 25.41
CA GLY A 13 26.31 -3.39 25.65
C GLY A 13 24.78 -3.36 25.54
N ASN A 14 24.14 -4.53 25.37
CA ASN A 14 22.71 -4.72 25.24
C ASN A 14 22.21 -5.78 26.25
N GLU A 15 22.63 -5.70 27.52
CA GLU A 15 22.26 -6.68 28.56
C GLU A 15 20.76 -6.68 28.89
N ASP A 16 20.11 -5.55 28.67
CA ASP A 16 18.67 -5.31 28.83
C ASP A 16 17.84 -5.77 27.61
N GLY A 17 18.48 -6.15 26.50
CA GLY A 17 17.79 -6.62 25.30
C GLY A 17 16.95 -5.53 24.60
N CYS A 18 17.18 -4.25 24.89
CA CYS A 18 16.39 -3.16 24.33
C CYS A 18 16.70 -2.87 22.86
N PHE A 19 17.86 -3.30 22.36
CA PHE A 19 18.24 -3.16 20.96
C PHE A 19 18.20 -4.50 20.25
N SER A 20 17.63 -4.54 19.05
CA SER A 20 17.62 -5.71 18.18
C SER A 20 18.43 -5.41 16.92
N LEU A 21 19.14 -6.41 16.41
CA LEU A 21 19.94 -6.30 15.19
C LEU A 21 19.52 -7.40 14.24
N ASP A 22 19.10 -7.02 13.04
CA ASP A 22 18.83 -8.00 12.00
C ASP A 22 20.14 -8.60 11.47
N VAL A 23 20.23 -9.93 11.51
CA VAL A 23 21.46 -10.68 11.19
C VAL A 23 21.84 -10.53 9.73
N THR A 24 20.88 -10.31 8.83
CA THR A 24 21.13 -10.27 7.38
C THR A 24 21.35 -8.87 6.83
N SER A 25 20.51 -7.90 7.22
CA SER A 25 20.63 -6.50 6.76
C SER A 25 21.54 -5.65 7.64
N GLY A 26 21.80 -6.06 8.88
CA GLY A 26 22.50 -5.22 9.87
C GLY A 26 21.66 -4.05 10.39
N THR A 27 20.34 -4.07 10.17
CA THR A 27 19.44 -3.02 10.66
C THR A 27 19.30 -3.10 12.18
N LEU A 28 19.63 -2.01 12.87
CA LEU A 28 19.46 -1.88 14.31
C LEU A 28 18.11 -1.23 14.63
N SER A 29 17.31 -1.89 15.46
CA SER A 29 15.99 -1.43 15.89
C SER A 29 15.85 -1.44 17.41
N VAL A 30 14.84 -0.73 17.90
CA VAL A 30 14.50 -0.67 19.33
C VAL A 30 13.41 -1.71 19.60
N ALA A 31 13.62 -2.56 20.60
CA ALA A 31 12.75 -3.65 21.00
C ALA A 31 12.06 -3.42 22.36
N CYS A 32 12.44 -2.39 23.11
CA CYS A 32 11.83 -2.04 24.40
C CYS A 32 11.33 -0.59 24.43
N ASP A 33 10.52 -0.27 25.43
CA ASP A 33 10.18 1.13 25.70
C ASP A 33 11.40 1.83 26.32
N LEU A 34 11.80 2.94 25.69
CA LEU A 34 12.96 3.72 26.11
C LEU A 34 12.61 4.72 27.22
N SER A 35 11.33 4.82 27.62
CA SER A 35 10.84 5.71 28.67
C SER A 35 11.44 5.41 30.05
N ASP A 36 11.65 4.14 30.37
CA ASP A 36 12.21 3.68 31.64
C ASP A 36 13.75 3.55 31.63
N VAL A 37 14.41 3.91 30.54
CA VAL A 37 15.87 3.78 30.41
C VAL A 37 16.55 4.97 31.10
N GLY A 38 17.02 4.75 32.32
CA GLY A 38 17.70 5.77 33.14
C GLY A 38 19.00 6.35 32.55
N ASN A 39 19.54 5.73 31.50
CA ASN A 39 20.77 6.18 30.84
C ASN A 39 20.46 6.78 29.46
N SER A 40 20.64 8.10 29.34
CA SER A 40 20.49 8.83 28.07
C SER A 40 21.55 8.45 27.01
N GLU A 41 22.61 7.78 27.42
CA GLU A 41 23.73 7.41 26.56
C GLU A 41 23.99 5.91 26.65
N ARG A 42 24.08 5.25 25.50
CA ARG A 42 24.24 3.80 25.39
C ARG A 42 25.33 3.49 24.37
N HIS A 43 26.14 2.48 24.68
CA HIS A 43 27.19 1.99 23.78
C HIS A 43 26.97 0.51 23.54
N ILE A 44 26.80 0.13 22.28
CA ILE A 44 26.71 -1.28 21.88
C ILE A 44 27.90 -1.64 20.99
N ASN A 45 28.43 -2.83 21.18
CA ASN A 45 29.48 -3.39 20.31
C ASN A 45 28.83 -4.38 19.35
N VAL A 46 29.03 -4.18 18.05
CA VAL A 46 28.52 -5.05 16.99
C VAL A 46 29.70 -5.69 16.27
N THR A 47 29.57 -6.95 15.85
CA THR A 47 30.55 -7.65 15.02
C THR A 47 29.87 -8.29 13.83
N ALA A 48 30.63 -8.50 12.76
CA ALA A 48 30.22 -9.16 11.54
C ALA A 48 30.98 -10.48 11.39
N TYR A 49 30.32 -11.49 10.82
CA TYR A 49 30.87 -12.81 10.57
C TYR A 49 30.64 -13.23 9.12
N ASP A 50 31.70 -13.60 8.42
CA ASP A 50 31.67 -13.95 6.99
C ASP A 50 31.53 -15.46 6.70
N GLY A 51 31.30 -16.27 7.73
CA GLY A 51 31.30 -17.73 7.64
C GLY A 51 32.60 -18.39 8.11
N THR A 52 33.68 -17.63 8.27
CA THR A 52 35.00 -18.14 8.69
C THR A 52 35.68 -17.30 9.78
N HIS A 53 35.56 -15.98 9.70
CA HIS A 53 36.23 -15.04 10.59
C HIS A 53 35.24 -14.01 11.14
N PHE A 54 35.53 -13.54 12.35
CA PHE A 54 34.84 -12.39 12.94
C PHE A 54 35.63 -11.12 12.64
N ALA A 55 34.91 -10.08 12.22
CA ALA A 55 35.44 -8.73 12.12
C ALA A 55 35.60 -8.10 13.51
N ASP A 56 36.46 -7.08 13.59
CA ASP A 56 36.62 -6.25 14.78
C ASP A 56 35.30 -5.62 15.23
N PHE A 57 35.25 -5.23 16.52
CA PHE A 57 34.06 -4.63 17.09
C PHE A 57 33.82 -3.21 16.58
N ALA A 58 32.63 -2.98 16.02
CA ALA A 58 32.09 -1.66 15.75
C ALA A 58 31.35 -1.14 16.99
N ARG A 59 31.84 -0.05 17.57
CA ARG A 59 31.17 0.66 18.68
C ARG A 59 30.12 1.61 18.12
N VAL A 60 28.85 1.32 18.39
CA VAL A 60 27.74 2.21 18.05
C VAL A 60 27.39 3.02 19.28
N HIS A 61 27.42 4.33 19.12
CA HIS A 61 27.09 5.28 20.17
C HIS A 61 25.66 5.79 19.98
N ILE A 62 24.78 5.46 20.91
CA ILE A 62 23.36 5.74 20.86
C ILE A 62 23.04 6.77 21.93
N LYS A 63 22.59 7.95 21.49
CA LYS A 63 22.10 9.00 22.38
C LYS A 63 20.59 9.00 22.36
N LEU A 64 20.00 8.64 23.49
CA LEU A 64 18.58 8.72 23.71
C LEU A 64 18.22 10.18 23.99
N ILE A 65 17.56 10.79 23.02
CA ILE A 65 17.00 12.13 23.16
C ILE A 65 15.59 11.92 23.68
N ASN A 66 15.39 12.18 24.99
CA ASN A 66 14.03 12.30 25.50
C ASN A 66 13.41 13.50 24.79
N SER A 67 12.54 13.23 23.83
CA SER A 67 11.60 14.24 23.38
C SER A 67 10.57 14.34 24.50
N ASP A 68 10.91 15.09 25.54
CA ASP A 68 9.96 15.67 26.48
C ASP A 68 9.19 16.76 25.70
N ARG A 69 8.61 16.34 24.57
CA ARG A 69 7.48 17.01 23.98
C ARG A 69 6.39 16.61 24.93
N PRO A 70 5.78 17.56 25.65
CA PRO A 70 4.58 17.23 26.35
C PRO A 70 3.67 16.54 25.32
N ARG A 71 3.28 15.29 25.59
CA ARG A 71 2.19 14.67 24.83
C ARG A 71 0.89 15.49 24.98
N ASP A 72 0.91 16.49 25.87
CA ASP A 72 0.11 17.70 25.76
C ASP A 72 0.63 18.62 24.66
N PHE A 73 0.03 18.52 23.48
CA PHE A 73 -0.13 19.73 22.70
C PHE A 73 -0.98 20.70 23.52
N LEU A 74 -0.34 21.61 24.23
CA LEU A 74 -1.03 22.67 24.95
C LEU A 74 -1.64 23.62 23.93
N VAL A 75 -2.94 23.48 23.66
CA VAL A 75 -3.72 24.52 23.00
C VAL A 75 -4.26 25.41 24.13
N ASN A 76 -3.74 26.63 24.26
CA ASN A 76 -4.12 27.58 25.31
C ASN A 76 -3.85 27.10 26.77
N GLY A 77 -2.80 26.32 27.00
CA GLY A 77 -2.39 25.93 28.36
C GLY A 77 -3.16 24.75 28.96
N GLU A 78 -3.93 24.03 28.14
CA GLU A 78 -4.65 22.82 28.55
C GLU A 78 -4.22 21.63 27.69
N SER A 79 -4.05 20.48 28.36
CA SER A 79 -3.65 19.19 27.79
C SER A 79 -4.62 18.72 26.70
N ALA A 80 -4.27 18.88 25.42
CA ALA A 80 -5.14 18.42 24.34
C ALA A 80 -5.01 16.89 24.16
N SER A 81 -6.00 16.16 24.67
CA SER A 81 -6.18 14.73 24.41
C SER A 81 -6.71 14.53 22.99
N PHE A 82 -5.99 13.76 22.17
CA PHE A 82 -6.43 13.41 20.81
C PHE A 82 -7.17 12.07 20.84
N ASP A 83 -8.47 12.11 20.52
CA ASP A 83 -9.30 10.92 20.32
C ASP A 83 -9.34 10.58 18.81
N CYS A 84 -8.55 9.59 18.40
CA CYS A 84 -8.53 9.12 17.03
C CYS A 84 -9.80 8.30 16.77
N LYS A 85 -10.76 8.88 16.04
CA LYS A 85 -11.95 8.18 15.58
C LYS A 85 -11.77 7.68 14.16
N ASP A 86 -12.03 6.39 13.97
CA ASP A 86 -12.06 5.80 12.63
C ASP A 86 -13.09 6.50 11.75
N LEU A 87 -12.63 7.07 10.64
CA LEU A 87 -13.48 7.77 9.65
C LEU A 87 -14.20 6.82 8.69
N GLY A 88 -14.04 5.50 8.85
CA GLY A 88 -14.70 4.49 8.00
C GLY A 88 -14.28 4.52 6.52
N VAL A 89 -13.24 5.27 6.16
CA VAL A 89 -12.78 5.44 4.77
C VAL A 89 -12.42 4.09 4.15
N ALA A 90 -11.76 3.21 4.90
CA ALA A 90 -11.44 1.86 4.45
C ALA A 90 -12.71 1.05 4.11
N LYS A 91 -13.75 1.13 4.95
CA LYS A 91 -15.05 0.46 4.69
C LYS A 91 -15.73 1.01 3.43
N ARG A 92 -15.74 2.33 3.27
CA ARG A 92 -16.31 2.97 2.08
C ARG A 92 -15.54 2.57 0.82
N LEU A 93 -14.21 2.51 0.89
CA LEU A 93 -13.39 2.07 -0.24
C LEU A 93 -13.71 0.62 -0.61
N THR A 94 -13.80 -0.28 0.38
CA THR A 94 -14.14 -1.69 0.12
C THR A 94 -15.53 -1.86 -0.51
N GLU A 95 -16.53 -1.05 -0.11
CA GLU A 95 -17.86 -1.08 -0.71
C GLU A 95 -17.84 -0.60 -2.17
N VAL A 96 -17.10 0.48 -2.45
CA VAL A 96 -16.94 1.00 -3.82
C VAL A 96 -16.23 -0.01 -4.71
N LEU A 97 -15.18 -0.69 -4.22
CA LEU A 97 -14.50 -1.74 -4.97
C LEU A 97 -15.44 -2.92 -5.27
N ALA A 98 -16.22 -3.37 -4.28
CA ALA A 98 -17.18 -4.45 -4.47
C ALA A 98 -18.30 -4.11 -5.47
N LEU A 99 -18.74 -2.85 -5.54
CA LEU A 99 -19.69 -2.38 -6.55
C LEU A 99 -19.06 -2.35 -7.94
N ALA A 100 -17.80 -1.91 -8.05
CA ALA A 100 -17.07 -1.90 -9.31
C ALA A 100 -16.91 -3.32 -9.86
N ASP A 101 -16.56 -4.30 -9.01
CA ASP A 101 -16.43 -5.70 -9.43
C ASP A 101 -17.76 -6.31 -9.91
N LYS A 102 -18.87 -5.96 -9.26
CA LYS A 102 -20.21 -6.40 -9.69
C LYS A 102 -20.62 -5.77 -11.03
N ASN A 103 -20.33 -4.49 -11.22
CA ASN A 103 -20.65 -3.78 -12.46
C ASN A 103 -19.76 -4.21 -13.64
N ASN A 104 -18.48 -4.52 -13.37
CA ASN A 104 -17.50 -4.93 -14.36
C ASN A 104 -17.41 -6.46 -14.51
N GLY A 105 -18.14 -7.21 -13.68
CA GLY A 105 -18.22 -8.65 -13.78
C GLY A 105 -18.79 -9.08 -15.13
N PRO A 106 -18.43 -10.29 -15.62
CA PRO A 106 -19.04 -10.82 -16.82
C PRO A 106 -20.55 -10.93 -16.57
N LYS A 107 -21.34 -10.13 -17.29
CA LYS A 107 -22.80 -10.31 -17.34
C LYS A 107 -23.04 -11.77 -17.70
N SER A 108 -23.83 -12.48 -16.89
CA SER A 108 -24.34 -13.79 -17.29
C SER A 108 -24.99 -13.61 -18.65
N ARG A 109 -24.56 -14.43 -19.61
CA ARG A 109 -25.02 -14.46 -21.01
C ARG A 109 -26.48 -14.96 -21.11
N GLU A 110 -27.30 -14.69 -20.10
CA GLU A 110 -28.66 -15.20 -19.93
C GLU A 110 -29.67 -14.07 -19.71
N GLU A 111 -29.24 -12.84 -19.41
CA GLU A 111 -30.18 -11.71 -19.15
C GLU A 111 -30.21 -10.62 -20.23
N ASP A 112 -29.28 -10.64 -21.20
CA ASP A 112 -29.30 -9.75 -22.39
C ASP A 112 -29.76 -10.50 -23.66
N GLU A 113 -30.36 -11.69 -23.54
CA GLU A 113 -31.27 -12.19 -24.59
C GLU A 113 -32.66 -11.60 -24.33
N VAL A 114 -32.76 -10.27 -24.49
CA VAL A 114 -34.04 -9.64 -24.79
C VAL A 114 -34.67 -10.53 -25.83
N THR A 115 -35.86 -11.03 -25.52
CA THR A 115 -36.66 -11.90 -26.38
C THR A 115 -37.12 -11.07 -27.57
N LEU A 116 -36.18 -10.68 -28.42
CA LEU A 116 -36.46 -10.13 -29.73
C LEU A 116 -37.16 -11.30 -30.44
N PRO A 117 -38.43 -11.15 -30.82
CA PRO A 117 -39.06 -12.18 -31.61
C PRO A 117 -38.19 -12.41 -32.84
N ASN A 118 -37.72 -13.65 -33.06
CA ASN A 118 -36.98 -14.07 -34.27
C ASN A 118 -37.75 -13.75 -35.59
N ARG A 119 -38.96 -13.20 -35.50
CA ARG A 119 -39.80 -12.77 -36.63
C ARG A 119 -39.37 -11.48 -37.31
N TYR A 120 -38.48 -10.67 -36.71
CA TYR A 120 -38.02 -9.41 -37.34
C TYR A 120 -36.61 -9.49 -37.92
N GLY A 121 -36.00 -10.68 -37.98
CA GLY A 121 -34.65 -10.87 -38.53
C GLY A 121 -34.57 -11.02 -40.05
N THR A 122 -35.70 -11.08 -40.75
CA THR A 122 -35.73 -11.28 -42.21
C THR A 122 -36.59 -10.24 -42.90
N ASN A 123 -35.96 -9.46 -43.79
CA ASN A 123 -36.64 -8.55 -44.68
C ASN A 123 -37.38 -9.34 -45.78
N SER A 124 -38.60 -9.81 -45.48
CA SER A 124 -39.44 -10.55 -46.44
C SER A 124 -39.93 -9.70 -47.62
N HIS A 125 -39.76 -8.38 -47.55
CA HIS A 125 -40.17 -7.43 -48.59
C HIS A 125 -39.05 -6.44 -48.87
N ALA A 126 -38.02 -6.89 -49.59
CA ALA A 126 -37.01 -5.97 -50.12
C ALA A 126 -37.69 -4.94 -51.04
N PRO A 127 -37.41 -3.63 -50.86
CA PRO A 127 -37.99 -2.60 -51.71
C PRO A 127 -37.56 -2.82 -53.15
N GLN A 128 -38.51 -2.80 -54.08
CA GLN A 128 -38.24 -2.81 -55.51
C GLN A 128 -38.18 -1.37 -56.01
N LEU A 129 -36.98 -0.92 -56.37
CA LEU A 129 -36.82 0.36 -57.04
C LEU A 129 -37.07 0.13 -58.53
N ILE A 130 -38.19 0.65 -59.05
CA ILE A 130 -38.63 0.49 -60.45
C ILE A 130 -37.57 1.06 -61.41
N SER A 131 -36.78 2.05 -60.97
CA SER A 131 -35.58 2.52 -61.64
C SER A 131 -34.63 3.17 -60.63
N MET A 132 -33.35 2.81 -60.68
CA MET A 132 -32.32 3.53 -59.92
C MET A 132 -31.98 4.84 -60.65
N PRO A 133 -31.99 5.99 -59.96
CA PRO A 133 -31.47 7.23 -60.53
C PRO A 133 -29.95 7.13 -60.66
N ASN A 134 -29.40 7.75 -61.71
CA ASN A 134 -27.95 7.74 -61.97
C ASN A 134 -27.17 8.60 -60.96
N GLU A 135 -27.84 9.52 -60.26
CA GLU A 135 -27.22 10.41 -59.28
C GLU A 135 -28.25 10.81 -58.21
N ILE A 136 -27.81 10.85 -56.95
CA ILE A 136 -28.61 11.32 -55.81
C ILE A 136 -27.79 12.43 -55.17
N GLN A 137 -28.30 13.67 -55.18
CA GLN A 137 -27.68 14.80 -54.48
C GLN A 137 -28.49 15.14 -53.23
N ILE A 138 -27.79 15.26 -52.11
CA ILE A 138 -28.36 15.59 -50.81
C ILE A 138 -27.67 16.86 -50.33
N ASN A 139 -28.46 17.87 -49.93
CA ASN A 139 -27.95 19.06 -49.26
C ASN A 139 -27.93 18.81 -47.75
N GLU A 140 -26.75 18.52 -47.21
CA GLU A 140 -26.52 18.34 -45.76
C GLU A 140 -26.38 19.69 -45.02
N SER A 141 -27.13 20.71 -45.43
CA SER A 141 -27.04 22.05 -44.85
C SER A 141 -27.90 22.26 -43.59
N VAL A 142 -28.40 21.18 -42.97
CA VAL A 142 -28.99 21.24 -41.63
C VAL A 142 -28.57 20.00 -40.83
N PRO A 143 -27.98 20.17 -39.63
CA PRO A 143 -27.49 19.07 -38.78
C PRO A 143 -28.60 18.22 -38.16
#